data_AF-A0A935C6G9-F1
#
_entry.id   AF-A0A935C6G9-F1
#
_cell.length_a   1.000
_cell.length_b   1.000
_cell.length_c   1.000
_cell.angle_alpha   90.00
_cell.angle_beta   90.00
_cell.angle_gamma   90.00
#
_symmetry.space_group_name_H-M   'P 1'
#
loop_
_entity.id
_entity.type
_entity.pdbx_description
1 polymer ?
#
loop_
_entity_poly.entity_id
_entity_poly.type
_entity_poly.pdbx_seq_one_letter_code
_entity_poly.pdbx_strand_id
1 'polypeptide(L)'
;MKKYELTEETVIVSGKTLYRIRAVRDFGSVKAGDLGGYIEKEENLSHCGEAWVSDNAMVCGYAEVCGYAEVSDDAVVSGDAVVSGNARVCGEAWVCDNAEVCGYAEVCDNAKVCCYAEVCGYAEVSDDAVVSGNAVVSGNARVCGEALVCDNAEVYGNAKVSGNAKVSGKACVCGDAEVSDTRHFFVQGPIGSRDGFVTFYRTKNNTVGVRCGCFSGSLQEFVDRVEETHGGSRYEKEYKLAAELAKVCIRLEGESR
;
A
#
# COMPACT_ATOMS: atom_id res chain seq x y z
N MET A 1 6.03 26.80 -18.35
CA MET A 1 5.72 28.04 -17.59
C MET A 1 5.72 27.68 -16.11
N LYS A 2 6.35 28.46 -15.23
CA LYS A 2 6.37 28.16 -13.80
C LYS A 2 4.95 28.13 -13.23
N LYS A 3 4.71 27.20 -12.30
CA LYS A 3 3.40 26.99 -11.64
C LYS A 3 3.34 27.68 -10.27
N TYR A 4 4.46 27.70 -9.58
CA TYR A 4 4.64 28.30 -8.27
C TYR A 4 6.05 28.89 -8.14
N GLU A 5 6.25 29.61 -7.04
CA GLU A 5 7.56 30.11 -6.57
C GLU A 5 7.74 29.76 -5.08
N LEU A 6 9.01 29.71 -4.63
CA LEU A 6 9.35 29.60 -3.21
C LEU A 6 9.30 31.00 -2.58
N THR A 7 8.69 31.11 -1.40
CA THR A 7 8.62 32.37 -0.65
C THR A 7 9.73 32.48 0.42
N GLU A 8 9.78 33.59 1.14
CA GLU A 8 10.72 33.80 2.27
C GLU A 8 10.24 33.14 3.58
N GLU A 9 8.99 32.69 3.64
CA GLU A 9 8.45 31.95 4.79
C GLU A 9 9.02 30.54 4.81
N THR A 10 9.68 30.18 5.92
CA THR A 10 10.47 28.95 6.02
C THR A 10 10.22 28.20 7.32
N VAL A 11 10.44 26.89 7.26
CA VAL A 11 10.48 25.99 8.41
C VAL A 11 11.74 25.14 8.35
N ILE A 12 12.23 24.69 9.51
CA ILE A 12 13.40 23.80 9.59
C ILE A 12 12.92 22.41 10.03
N VAL A 13 13.18 21.41 9.19
CA VAL A 13 12.82 20.01 9.44
C VAL A 13 14.06 19.16 9.25
N SER A 14 14.46 18.40 10.28
CA SER A 14 15.63 17.51 10.22
C SER A 14 16.91 18.19 9.70
N GLY A 15 17.10 19.48 10.02
CA GLY A 15 18.26 20.28 9.58
C GLY A 15 18.17 20.87 8.18
N LYS A 16 17.02 20.72 7.50
CA LYS A 16 16.76 21.26 6.15
C LYS A 16 15.80 22.43 6.23
N THR A 17 16.05 23.46 5.43
CA THR A 17 15.15 24.59 5.26
C THR A 17 14.15 24.28 4.17
N LEU A 18 12.86 24.29 4.50
CA LEU A 18 11.78 24.21 3.52
C LEU A 18 11.12 25.59 3.40
N TYR A 19 10.62 25.88 2.20
CA TYR A 19 10.03 27.16 1.84
C TYR A 19 8.55 26.97 1.53
N ARG A 20 7.71 27.85 2.06
CA ARG A 20 6.30 27.92 1.71
C ARG A 20 6.18 28.24 0.22
N ILE A 21 5.37 27.49 -0.52
CA ILE A 21 5.14 27.74 -1.94
C ILE A 21 3.98 28.70 -2.18
N ARG A 22 4.06 29.47 -3.27
CA ARG A 22 2.97 30.34 -3.73
C ARG A 22 2.69 30.12 -5.20
N ALA A 23 1.43 29.90 -5.58
CA ALA A 23 1.03 29.77 -6.97
C ALA A 23 1.23 31.09 -7.74
N VAL A 24 1.80 31.03 -8.94
CA VAL A 24 2.05 32.22 -9.78
C VAL A 24 1.08 32.33 -10.97
N ARG A 25 0.19 31.36 -11.13
CA ARG A 25 -0.87 31.30 -12.15
C ARG A 25 -1.97 30.35 -11.71
N ASP A 26 -3.11 30.40 -12.38
CA ASP A 26 -4.20 29.45 -12.18
C ASP A 26 -3.89 28.07 -12.82
N PHE A 27 -4.33 26.99 -12.17
CA PHE A 27 -4.34 25.61 -12.66
C PHE A 27 -5.23 24.73 -11.78
N GLY A 28 -5.97 23.77 -12.36
CA GLY A 28 -6.92 22.95 -11.59
C GLY A 28 -7.84 23.81 -10.72
N SER A 29 -7.85 23.54 -9.42
CA SER A 29 -8.56 24.30 -8.39
C SER A 29 -7.74 25.48 -7.82
N VAL A 30 -6.44 25.56 -8.07
CA VAL A 30 -5.51 26.54 -7.47
C VAL A 30 -5.50 27.85 -8.27
N LYS A 31 -5.49 28.98 -7.55
CA LYS A 31 -5.48 30.34 -8.09
C LYS A 31 -4.14 31.02 -7.88
N ALA A 32 -3.81 31.94 -8.80
CA ALA A 32 -2.62 32.77 -8.66
C ALA A 32 -2.65 33.54 -7.32
N GLY A 33 -1.56 33.44 -6.56
CA GLY A 33 -1.43 34.02 -5.22
C GLY A 33 -1.73 33.07 -4.06
N ASP A 34 -2.36 31.91 -4.32
CA ASP A 34 -2.64 30.92 -3.27
C ASP A 34 -1.34 30.39 -2.65
N LEU A 35 -1.32 30.29 -1.33
CA LEU A 35 -0.23 29.65 -0.58
C LEU A 35 -0.48 28.14 -0.51
N GLY A 36 0.53 27.35 -0.90
CA GLY A 36 0.56 25.90 -0.72
C GLY A 36 1.39 25.51 0.50
N GLY A 37 1.75 24.24 0.66
CA GLY A 37 2.61 23.75 1.74
C GLY A 37 4.09 24.13 1.58
N TYR A 38 4.98 23.28 2.09
CA TYR A 38 6.40 23.55 2.19
C TYR A 38 7.22 22.56 1.37
N ILE A 39 8.16 23.07 0.57
CA ILE A 39 9.11 22.21 -0.16
C ILE A 39 10.56 22.65 0.07
N GLU A 40 11.52 21.72 0.03
CA GLU A 40 12.95 22.04 0.21
C GLU A 40 13.54 22.74 -1.02
N LYS A 41 13.18 22.29 -2.23
CA LYS A 41 13.72 22.77 -3.52
C LYS A 41 12.70 22.61 -4.65
N GLU A 42 12.91 23.31 -5.76
CA GLU A 42 11.97 23.31 -6.92
C GLU A 42 11.76 21.91 -7.51
N GLU A 43 12.72 21.00 -7.37
CA GLU A 43 12.59 19.62 -7.86
C GLU A 43 11.57 18.78 -7.08
N ASN A 44 11.18 19.20 -5.87
CA ASN A 44 10.25 18.43 -5.05
C ASN A 44 8.80 18.47 -5.55
N LEU A 45 8.42 19.47 -6.35
CA LEU A 45 7.07 19.62 -6.88
C LEU A 45 7.12 19.98 -8.37
N SER A 46 6.56 19.12 -9.21
CA SER A 46 6.62 19.31 -10.65
C SER A 46 5.88 20.57 -11.11
N HIS A 47 6.48 21.31 -12.04
CA HIS A 47 5.81 22.40 -12.75
C HIS A 47 4.87 21.91 -13.88
N CYS A 48 4.94 20.62 -14.23
CA CYS A 48 4.03 19.98 -15.18
C CYS A 48 2.82 19.39 -14.45
N GLY A 49 1.68 19.31 -15.15
CA GLY A 49 0.42 18.85 -14.56
C GLY A 49 -0.11 19.77 -13.45
N GLU A 50 -1.02 19.24 -12.65
CA GLU A 50 -1.77 19.98 -11.62
C GLU A 50 -1.35 19.62 -10.20
N ALA A 51 -0.32 18.78 -10.03
CA ALA A 51 0.12 18.33 -8.72
C ALA A 51 0.37 19.50 -7.75
N TRP A 52 -0.05 19.36 -6.50
CA TRP A 52 -0.01 20.45 -5.54
C TRP A 52 0.28 19.97 -4.12
N VAL A 53 1.04 20.78 -3.39
CA VAL A 53 1.26 20.61 -1.96
C VAL A 53 0.50 21.75 -1.28
N SER A 54 -0.45 21.46 -0.40
CA SER A 54 -1.29 22.45 0.30
C SER A 54 -1.07 22.41 1.82
N ASP A 55 -1.77 23.31 2.53
CA ASP A 55 -1.83 23.34 4.00
C ASP A 55 -0.45 23.37 4.65
N ASN A 56 -0.14 22.48 5.58
CA ASN A 56 1.17 22.38 6.24
C ASN A 56 2.05 21.28 5.67
N ALA A 57 1.60 20.60 4.60
CA ALA A 57 2.29 19.44 4.07
C ALA A 57 3.72 19.77 3.66
N MET A 58 4.62 18.80 3.84
CA MET A 58 6.06 19.00 3.71
C MET A 58 6.65 18.00 2.73
N VAL A 59 7.37 18.49 1.72
CA VAL A 59 8.10 17.66 0.75
C VAL A 59 9.58 18.01 0.77
N CYS A 60 10.44 17.05 1.11
CA CYS A 60 11.88 17.29 1.21
C CYS A 60 12.71 16.08 0.80
N GLY A 61 14.04 16.25 0.72
CA GLY A 61 14.92 15.24 0.16
C GLY A 61 14.91 15.26 -1.36
N TYR A 62 15.00 14.07 -1.93
CA TYR A 62 14.81 13.81 -3.35
C TYR A 62 13.36 13.43 -3.67
N ALA A 63 12.45 13.53 -2.69
CA ALA A 63 11.05 13.24 -2.91
C ALA A 63 10.46 14.12 -4.02
N GLU A 64 9.58 13.54 -4.84
CA GLU A 64 8.95 14.21 -5.98
C GLU A 64 7.44 14.04 -5.95
N VAL A 65 6.72 15.16 -6.12
CA VAL A 65 5.27 15.19 -6.31
C VAL A 65 4.96 15.67 -7.73
N CYS A 66 4.31 14.83 -8.54
CA CYS A 66 4.08 15.13 -9.96
C CYS A 66 2.73 14.62 -10.50
N GLY A 67 2.42 14.94 -11.77
CA GLY A 67 1.13 14.61 -12.38
C GLY A 67 -0.02 15.46 -11.87
N TYR A 68 -1.03 14.83 -11.28
CA TYR A 68 -2.20 15.40 -10.60
C TYR A 68 -2.22 15.03 -9.11
N ALA A 69 -1.07 14.64 -8.54
CA ALA A 69 -0.98 14.23 -7.15
C ALA A 69 -1.23 15.39 -6.18
N GLU A 70 -1.92 15.11 -5.08
CA GLU A 70 -2.21 16.08 -4.03
C GLU A 70 -1.58 15.64 -2.72
N VAL A 71 -0.84 16.54 -2.07
CA VAL A 71 -0.30 16.35 -0.72
C VAL A 71 -0.82 17.49 0.15
N SER A 72 -1.59 17.18 1.20
CA SER A 72 -2.32 18.17 1.99
C SER A 72 -2.24 17.92 3.49
N ASP A 73 -2.92 18.77 4.27
CA ASP A 73 -2.93 18.75 5.74
C ASP A 73 -1.52 18.84 6.34
N ASP A 74 -1.11 17.91 7.22
CA ASP A 74 0.19 17.85 7.87
C ASP A 74 1.08 16.72 7.30
N ALA A 75 0.73 16.20 6.11
CA ALA A 75 1.42 15.06 5.52
C ALA A 75 2.89 15.34 5.17
N VAL A 76 3.74 14.31 5.30
CA VAL A 76 5.19 14.42 5.06
C VAL A 76 5.62 13.44 3.97
N VAL A 77 6.23 13.96 2.91
CA VAL A 77 6.88 13.19 1.86
C VAL A 77 8.38 13.47 1.88
N SER A 78 9.21 12.44 2.04
CA SER A 78 10.65 12.60 2.27
C SER A 78 11.49 11.46 1.67
N GLY A 79 12.82 11.56 1.75
CA GLY A 79 13.71 10.55 1.16
C GLY A 79 13.80 10.70 -0.36
N ASP A 80 13.67 9.59 -1.07
CA ASP A 80 13.56 9.43 -2.52
C ASP A 80 12.10 9.09 -2.95
N ALA A 81 11.11 9.33 -2.09
CA ALA A 81 9.74 8.90 -2.31
C ALA A 81 9.05 9.65 -3.47
N VAL A 82 8.19 8.95 -4.21
CA VAL A 82 7.48 9.52 -5.36
C VAL A 82 5.97 9.46 -5.15
N VAL A 83 5.31 10.60 -5.28
CA VAL A 83 3.85 10.70 -5.32
C VAL A 83 3.42 11.21 -6.69
N SER A 84 2.69 10.38 -7.45
CA SER A 84 2.39 10.66 -8.86
C SER A 84 0.99 10.20 -9.30
N GLY A 85 0.63 10.44 -10.56
CA GLY A 85 -0.72 10.15 -11.05
C GLY A 85 -1.75 11.11 -10.45
N ASN A 86 -2.86 10.60 -9.96
CA ASN A 86 -3.89 11.29 -9.18
C ASN A 86 -3.87 10.84 -7.70
N ALA A 87 -2.70 10.41 -7.20
CA ALA A 87 -2.57 9.96 -5.82
C ALA A 87 -2.83 11.10 -4.83
N ARG A 88 -3.38 10.76 -3.66
CA ARG A 88 -3.69 11.70 -2.58
C ARG A 88 -2.97 11.26 -1.30
N VAL A 89 -2.23 12.18 -0.68
CA VAL A 89 -1.56 11.97 0.61
C VAL A 89 -2.01 13.08 1.56
N CYS A 90 -2.72 12.76 2.63
CA CYS A 90 -3.32 13.76 3.52
C CYS A 90 -3.32 13.31 5.00
N GLY A 91 -3.90 14.12 5.90
CA GLY A 91 -3.79 13.90 7.35
C GLY A 91 -2.37 14.11 7.88
N GLU A 92 -1.92 13.22 8.77
CA GLU A 92 -0.54 13.13 9.30
C GLU A 92 0.26 12.02 8.58
N ALA A 93 -0.14 11.63 7.37
CA ALA A 93 0.47 10.53 6.64
C ALA A 93 1.94 10.77 6.33
N TRP A 94 2.75 9.71 6.40
CA TRP A 94 4.18 9.78 6.15
C TRP A 94 4.61 8.82 5.03
N VAL A 95 5.04 9.39 3.91
CA VAL A 95 5.66 8.66 2.80
C VAL A 95 7.17 8.95 2.77
N CYS A 96 8.02 7.92 2.87
CA CYS A 96 9.48 8.13 2.94
C CYS A 96 10.31 7.02 2.30
N ASP A 97 11.63 7.16 2.42
CA ASP A 97 12.64 6.30 1.76
C ASP A 97 12.43 6.26 0.24
N ASN A 98 12.27 5.10 -0.38
CA ASN A 98 12.05 4.91 -1.81
C ASN A 98 10.60 4.51 -2.11
N ALA A 99 9.65 4.88 -1.23
CA ALA A 99 8.25 4.51 -1.40
C ALA A 99 7.61 5.19 -2.62
N GLU A 100 6.72 4.48 -3.31
CA GLU A 100 5.97 4.98 -4.45
C GLU A 100 4.47 4.96 -4.18
N VAL A 101 3.80 6.11 -4.33
CA VAL A 101 2.35 6.23 -4.26
C VAL A 101 1.85 6.79 -5.59
N CYS A 102 1.09 6.01 -6.36
CA CYS A 102 0.69 6.40 -7.71
C CYS A 102 -0.73 5.97 -8.11
N GLY A 103 -1.16 6.34 -9.32
CA GLY A 103 -2.50 6.01 -9.81
C GLY A 103 -3.58 6.88 -9.17
N TYR A 104 -4.54 6.28 -8.49
CA TYR A 104 -5.60 6.92 -7.70
C TYR A 104 -5.48 6.52 -6.22
N ALA A 105 -4.29 6.12 -5.78
CA ALA A 105 -4.06 5.67 -4.42
C ALA A 105 -4.29 6.81 -3.40
N GLU A 106 -4.79 6.45 -2.23
CA GLU A 106 -5.02 7.36 -1.11
C GLU A 106 -4.25 6.86 0.12
N VAL A 107 -3.43 7.74 0.70
CA VAL A 107 -2.72 7.51 1.96
C VAL A 107 -3.09 8.62 2.92
N CYS A 108 -3.83 8.32 3.98
CA CYS A 108 -4.39 9.33 4.87
C CYS A 108 -4.25 8.99 6.35
N ASP A 109 -4.81 9.84 7.22
CA ASP A 109 -4.72 9.74 8.67
C ASP A 109 -3.26 9.68 9.14
N ASN A 110 -2.86 8.68 9.94
CA ASN A 110 -1.48 8.52 10.44
C ASN A 110 -0.70 7.45 9.65
N ALA A 111 -1.18 7.07 8.47
CA ALA A 111 -0.63 5.97 7.70
C ALA A 111 0.84 6.21 7.31
N LYS A 112 1.63 5.13 7.28
CA LYS A 112 3.06 5.18 6.95
C LYS A 112 3.38 4.27 5.77
N VAL A 113 4.01 4.82 4.75
CA VAL A 113 4.51 4.08 3.58
C VAL A 113 6.00 4.37 3.44
N CYS A 114 6.85 3.35 3.60
CA CYS A 114 8.30 3.54 3.62
C CYS A 114 9.08 2.40 2.96
N CYS A 115 10.41 2.45 3.03
CA CYS A 115 11.31 1.53 2.34
C CYS A 115 11.09 1.57 0.81
N TYR A 116 10.79 0.43 0.17
CA TYR A 116 10.49 0.28 -1.25
C TYR A 116 9.02 -0.11 -1.47
N ALA A 117 8.13 0.29 -0.54
CA ALA A 117 6.72 -0.03 -0.64
C ALA A 117 6.06 0.70 -1.82
N GLU A 118 5.15 0.00 -2.51
CA GLU A 118 4.35 0.57 -3.60
C GLU A 118 2.86 0.55 -3.23
N VAL A 119 2.20 1.71 -3.35
CA VAL A 119 0.75 1.84 -3.21
C VAL A 119 0.20 2.44 -4.51
N CYS A 120 -0.56 1.65 -5.28
CA CYS A 120 -1.01 2.05 -6.61
C CYS A 120 -2.45 1.63 -6.94
N GLY A 121 -2.96 2.03 -8.10
CA GLY A 121 -4.35 1.77 -8.49
C GLY A 121 -5.32 2.63 -7.67
N TYR A 122 -6.39 2.06 -7.15
CA TYR A 122 -7.35 2.71 -6.24
C TYR A 122 -7.15 2.23 -4.79
N ALA A 123 -5.91 1.90 -4.41
CA ALA A 123 -5.60 1.41 -3.08
C ALA A 123 -5.77 2.50 -2.02
N GLU A 124 -6.23 2.10 -0.83
CA GLU A 124 -6.42 2.99 0.32
C GLU A 124 -5.57 2.47 1.49
N VAL A 125 -4.74 3.36 2.07
CA VAL A 125 -4.01 3.12 3.30
C VAL A 125 -4.36 4.22 4.30
N SER A 126 -4.96 3.86 5.43
CA SER A 126 -5.57 4.81 6.38
C SER A 126 -5.40 4.37 7.83
N ASP A 127 -5.93 5.16 8.77
CA ASP A 127 -5.70 5.04 10.22
C ASP A 127 -4.20 5.02 10.58
N ASP A 128 -3.72 4.05 11.37
CA ASP A 128 -2.32 3.89 11.81
C ASP A 128 -1.58 2.81 10.98
N ALA A 129 -2.09 2.48 9.78
CA ALA A 129 -1.56 1.39 8.99
C ALA A 129 -0.12 1.65 8.50
N VAL A 130 0.68 0.60 8.40
CA VAL A 130 2.07 0.66 7.96
C VAL A 130 2.30 -0.28 6.77
N VAL A 131 2.80 0.27 5.67
CA VAL A 131 3.27 -0.46 4.50
C VAL A 131 4.78 -0.24 4.35
N SER A 132 5.58 -1.30 4.40
CA SER A 132 7.05 -1.18 4.38
C SER A 132 7.74 -2.38 3.70
N GLY A 133 9.08 -2.39 3.66
CA GLY A 133 9.84 -3.38 2.88
C GLY A 133 9.66 -3.15 1.38
N ASN A 134 9.45 -4.23 0.62
CA ASN A 134 9.05 -4.24 -0.79
C ASN A 134 7.55 -4.63 -0.93
N ALA A 135 6.72 -4.26 0.04
CA ALA A 135 5.30 -4.60 0.01
C ALA A 135 4.58 -3.83 -1.12
N VAL A 136 3.59 -4.48 -1.74
CA VAL A 136 2.78 -3.87 -2.80
C VAL A 136 1.31 -3.89 -2.38
N VAL A 137 0.66 -2.72 -2.40
CA VAL A 137 -0.78 -2.56 -2.20
C VAL A 137 -1.38 -1.97 -3.47
N SER A 138 -2.25 -2.72 -4.17
CA SER A 138 -2.75 -2.29 -5.48
C SER A 138 -4.22 -2.68 -5.76
N GLY A 139 -4.77 -2.26 -6.89
CA GLY A 139 -6.18 -2.50 -7.21
C GLY A 139 -7.10 -1.62 -6.36
N ASN A 140 -8.17 -2.15 -5.80
CA ASN A 140 -9.04 -1.48 -4.82
C ASN A 140 -8.78 -1.99 -3.39
N ALA A 141 -7.52 -2.37 -3.10
CA ALA A 141 -7.16 -2.92 -1.79
C ALA A 141 -7.26 -1.85 -0.70
N ARG A 142 -7.62 -2.27 0.51
CA ARG A 142 -7.77 -1.37 1.67
C ARG A 142 -6.95 -1.90 2.83
N VAL A 143 -6.07 -1.06 3.36
CA VAL A 143 -5.23 -1.36 4.54
C VAL A 143 -5.49 -0.30 5.59
N CYS A 144 -6.12 -0.66 6.72
CA CYS A 144 -6.51 0.29 7.76
C CYS A 144 -6.35 -0.29 9.18
N GLY A 145 -6.71 0.46 10.22
CA GLY A 145 -6.39 0.14 11.62
C GLY A 145 -4.89 0.18 11.92
N GLU A 146 -4.41 -0.70 12.80
CA GLU A 146 -2.98 -0.88 13.11
C GLU A 146 -2.31 -1.95 12.21
N ALA A 147 -2.83 -2.14 11.00
CA ALA A 147 -2.37 -3.20 10.11
C ALA A 147 -0.93 -2.95 9.63
N LEU A 148 -0.14 -4.02 9.56
CA LEU A 148 1.21 -4.00 9.02
C LEU A 148 1.29 -4.88 7.78
N VAL A 149 1.70 -4.30 6.66
CA VAL A 149 2.04 -5.01 5.42
C VAL A 149 3.52 -4.79 5.14
N CYS A 150 4.34 -5.84 5.18
CA CYS A 150 5.79 -5.69 5.04
C CYS A 150 6.48 -6.83 4.27
N ASP A 151 7.82 -6.77 4.21
CA ASP A 151 8.69 -7.67 3.45
C ASP A 151 8.40 -7.69 1.95
N ASN A 152 7.85 -8.76 1.39
CA ASN A 152 7.44 -8.82 -0.02
C ASN A 152 5.97 -9.25 -0.12
N ALA A 153 5.16 -8.84 0.86
CA ALA A 153 3.74 -9.12 0.86
C ALA A 153 3.03 -8.31 -0.24
N GLU A 154 2.06 -8.94 -0.87
CA GLU A 154 1.21 -8.33 -1.90
C GLU A 154 -0.24 -8.33 -1.42
N VAL A 155 -0.87 -7.16 -1.43
CA VAL A 155 -2.30 -6.98 -1.13
C VAL A 155 -2.97 -6.32 -2.32
N TYR A 156 -3.88 -7.02 -3.01
CA TYR A 156 -4.46 -6.47 -4.24
C TYR A 156 -5.88 -6.92 -4.55
N GLY A 157 -6.50 -6.34 -5.59
CA GLY A 157 -7.90 -6.61 -5.92
C GLY A 157 -8.83 -5.84 -4.98
N ASN A 158 -9.83 -6.48 -4.38
CA ASN A 158 -10.72 -5.82 -3.41
C ASN A 158 -10.39 -6.24 -1.96
N ALA A 159 -9.15 -6.66 -1.72
CA ALA A 159 -8.74 -7.25 -0.45
C ALA A 159 -8.76 -6.19 0.66
N LYS A 160 -9.21 -6.57 1.85
CA LYS A 160 -9.18 -5.74 3.04
C LYS A 160 -8.26 -6.34 4.10
N VAL A 161 -7.25 -5.58 4.50
CA VAL A 161 -6.39 -5.86 5.66
C VAL A 161 -6.69 -4.80 6.71
N SER A 162 -7.00 -5.22 7.95
CA SER A 162 -7.41 -4.27 8.99
C SER A 162 -7.04 -4.74 10.40
N GLY A 163 -7.39 -3.96 11.43
CA GLY A 163 -7.13 -4.31 12.82
C GLY A 163 -5.63 -4.45 13.08
N ASN A 164 -5.23 -5.51 13.79
CA ASN A 164 -3.81 -5.74 14.15
C ASN A 164 -3.15 -6.80 13.25
N ALA A 165 -3.68 -6.99 12.03
CA ALA A 165 -3.16 -7.96 11.09
C ALA A 165 -1.72 -7.62 10.68
N LYS A 166 -0.82 -8.62 10.72
CA LYS A 166 0.56 -8.50 10.24
C LYS A 166 0.76 -9.40 9.03
N VAL A 167 0.64 -8.84 7.84
CA VAL A 167 0.83 -9.54 6.56
C VAL A 167 2.28 -9.32 6.12
N SER A 168 3.09 -10.38 6.09
CA SER A 168 4.52 -10.27 5.81
C SER A 168 5.07 -11.45 5.01
N GLY A 169 6.38 -11.47 4.78
CA GLY A 169 7.07 -12.50 4.00
C GLY A 169 6.69 -12.49 2.52
N LYS A 170 6.15 -13.61 2.02
CA LYS A 170 5.72 -13.84 0.63
C LYS A 170 4.19 -14.01 0.53
N ALA A 171 3.45 -13.41 1.47
CA ALA A 171 2.00 -13.49 1.50
C ALA A 171 1.39 -12.76 0.30
N CYS A 172 0.42 -13.39 -0.37
CA CYS A 172 -0.39 -12.76 -1.41
C CYS A 172 -1.87 -12.79 -0.99
N VAL A 173 -2.38 -11.65 -0.53
CA VAL A 173 -3.77 -11.47 -0.06
C VAL A 173 -4.55 -10.75 -1.15
N CYS A 174 -5.54 -11.40 -1.76
CA CYS A 174 -6.18 -10.84 -2.95
C CYS A 174 -7.67 -11.12 -3.10
N GLY A 175 -8.31 -10.40 -4.03
CA GLY A 175 -9.71 -10.61 -4.37
C GLY A 175 -10.63 -10.14 -3.24
N ASP A 176 -11.51 -11.00 -2.75
CA ASP A 176 -12.45 -10.68 -1.65
C ASP A 176 -11.90 -11.05 -0.26
N ALA A 177 -10.58 -11.01 -0.07
CA ALA A 177 -9.95 -11.33 1.21
C ALA A 177 -10.35 -10.34 2.32
N GLU A 178 -10.52 -10.83 3.55
CA GLU A 178 -10.77 -10.00 4.73
C GLU A 178 -9.93 -10.49 5.93
N VAL A 179 -8.78 -9.84 6.11
CA VAL A 179 -7.72 -10.22 7.04
C VAL A 179 -7.60 -9.16 8.14
N SER A 180 -8.28 -9.37 9.26
CA SER A 180 -8.21 -8.48 10.44
C SER A 180 -7.31 -8.96 11.59
N ASP A 181 -6.66 -10.11 11.42
CA ASP A 181 -5.81 -10.78 12.42
C ASP A 181 -4.75 -11.60 11.67
N THR A 182 -3.58 -11.78 12.27
CA THR A 182 -2.50 -12.57 11.68
C THR A 182 -2.89 -14.04 11.45
N ARG A 183 -3.89 -14.55 12.19
CA ARG A 183 -4.49 -15.88 12.02
C ARG A 183 -5.54 -15.95 10.91
N HIS A 184 -5.84 -14.86 10.20
CA HIS A 184 -6.76 -14.91 9.06
C HIS A 184 -6.07 -15.26 7.74
N PHE A 185 -4.75 -15.46 7.74
CA PHE A 185 -4.04 -16.00 6.59
C PHE A 185 -2.97 -16.99 7.04
N PHE A 186 -2.49 -17.79 6.08
CA PHE A 186 -1.45 -18.78 6.28
C PHE A 186 -0.65 -18.90 4.99
N VAL A 187 0.68 -18.83 5.11
CA VAL A 187 1.59 -18.97 3.97
C VAL A 187 2.43 -20.22 4.17
N GLN A 188 2.48 -21.08 3.16
CA GLN A 188 3.31 -22.28 3.17
C GLN A 188 4.23 -22.27 1.94
N GLY A 189 5.52 -22.49 2.18
CA GLY A 189 6.52 -22.68 1.14
C GLY A 189 7.93 -22.82 1.73
N PRO A 190 8.91 -23.22 0.92
CA PRO A 190 8.75 -23.68 -0.47
C PRO A 190 8.04 -25.04 -0.54
N ILE A 191 7.02 -25.17 -1.39
CA ILE A 191 6.33 -26.44 -1.69
C ILE A 191 5.95 -26.54 -3.17
N GLY A 192 5.64 -27.76 -3.63
CA GLY A 192 5.18 -28.02 -4.98
C GLY A 192 6.30 -28.02 -6.02
N SER A 193 5.94 -28.24 -7.29
CA SER A 193 6.90 -28.46 -8.38
C SER A 193 7.78 -27.26 -8.74
N ARG A 194 7.53 -26.09 -8.15
CA ARG A 194 8.24 -24.84 -8.39
C ARG A 194 8.93 -24.28 -7.14
N ASP A 195 8.97 -25.05 -6.05
CA ASP A 195 9.48 -24.59 -4.75
C ASP A 195 8.86 -23.24 -4.34
N GLY A 196 7.55 -23.10 -4.61
CA GLY A 196 6.83 -21.84 -4.48
C GLY A 196 6.15 -21.66 -3.13
N PHE A 197 5.47 -20.53 -2.97
CA PHE A 197 4.66 -20.23 -1.80
C PHE A 197 3.18 -20.22 -2.17
N VAL A 198 2.35 -20.83 -1.33
CA VAL A 198 0.90 -20.73 -1.38
C VAL A 198 0.42 -19.88 -0.22
N THR A 199 -0.47 -18.93 -0.49
CA THR A 199 -1.15 -18.14 0.52
C THR A 199 -2.60 -18.56 0.60
N PHE A 200 -3.01 -18.98 1.78
CA PHE A 200 -4.41 -19.20 2.14
C PHE A 200 -4.87 -18.00 2.96
N TYR A 201 -6.08 -17.52 2.75
CA TYR A 201 -6.60 -16.36 3.46
C TYR A 201 -8.10 -16.48 3.67
N ARG A 202 -8.59 -15.85 4.73
CA ARG A 202 -10.02 -15.72 5.00
C ARG A 202 -10.63 -14.71 4.03
N THR A 203 -11.80 -15.03 3.50
CA THR A 203 -12.60 -14.14 2.66
C THR A 203 -13.67 -13.41 3.48
N LYS A 204 -14.27 -12.36 2.91
CA LYS A 204 -15.43 -11.66 3.48
C LYS A 204 -16.64 -12.55 3.79
N ASN A 205 -16.72 -13.73 3.17
CA ASN A 205 -17.79 -14.70 3.38
C ASN A 205 -17.41 -15.77 4.42
N ASN A 206 -16.35 -15.56 5.20
CA ASN A 206 -15.81 -16.53 6.16
C ASN A 206 -15.49 -17.89 5.53
N THR A 207 -14.98 -17.88 4.30
CA THR A 207 -14.41 -19.06 3.63
C THR A 207 -12.90 -18.90 3.45
N VAL A 208 -12.21 -19.95 2.99
CA VAL A 208 -10.78 -19.90 2.67
C VAL A 208 -10.60 -19.71 1.15
N GLY A 209 -9.98 -18.60 0.78
CA GLY A 209 -9.42 -18.35 -0.54
C GLY A 209 -7.95 -18.78 -0.60
N VAL A 210 -7.47 -19.07 -1.81
CA VAL A 210 -6.11 -19.56 -2.05
C VAL A 210 -5.49 -18.84 -3.23
N ARG A 211 -4.25 -18.41 -3.05
CA ARG A 211 -3.37 -17.86 -4.07
C ARG A 211 -2.11 -18.69 -4.19
N CYS A 212 -1.86 -19.24 -5.38
CA CYS A 212 -0.68 -20.08 -5.66
C CYS A 212 -0.22 -19.93 -7.12
N GLY A 213 0.90 -19.24 -7.37
CA GLY A 213 1.46 -19.14 -8.73
C GLY A 213 0.58 -18.32 -9.69
N CYS A 214 -0.20 -18.96 -10.57
CA CYS A 214 -1.24 -18.28 -11.37
C CYS A 214 -2.66 -18.62 -10.91
N PHE A 215 -2.80 -19.53 -9.95
CA PHE A 215 -4.09 -19.92 -9.40
C PHE A 215 -4.57 -18.89 -8.38
N SER A 216 -5.85 -18.55 -8.48
CA SER A 216 -6.61 -17.79 -7.49
C SER A 216 -8.02 -18.37 -7.44
N GLY A 217 -8.51 -18.76 -6.28
CA GLY A 217 -9.82 -19.40 -6.15
C GLY A 217 -10.13 -19.83 -4.73
N SER A 218 -11.20 -20.59 -4.56
CA SER A 218 -11.57 -21.21 -3.29
C SER A 218 -10.66 -22.38 -2.93
N LEU A 219 -10.68 -22.78 -1.66
CA LEU A 219 -9.94 -23.93 -1.17
C LEU A 219 -10.31 -25.24 -1.88
N GLN A 220 -11.59 -25.44 -2.22
CA GLN A 220 -12.02 -26.64 -2.93
C GLN A 220 -11.49 -26.66 -4.36
N GLU A 221 -11.65 -25.57 -5.10
CA GLU A 221 -11.11 -25.44 -6.46
C GLU A 221 -9.59 -25.63 -6.49
N PHE A 222 -8.89 -25.19 -5.45
CA PHE A 222 -7.45 -25.42 -5.30
C PHE A 222 -7.12 -26.90 -5.18
N VAL A 223 -7.82 -27.62 -4.30
CA VAL A 223 -7.61 -29.07 -4.10
C VAL A 223 -7.93 -29.84 -5.38
N ASP A 224 -9.05 -29.53 -6.04
CA ASP A 224 -9.46 -30.17 -7.30
C ASP A 224 -8.39 -29.94 -8.38
N ARG A 225 -7.87 -28.71 -8.50
CA ARG A 225 -6.84 -28.37 -9.47
C ARG A 225 -5.50 -29.05 -9.17
N VAL A 226 -5.16 -29.23 -7.89
CA VAL A 226 -3.97 -29.97 -7.45
C VAL A 226 -4.09 -31.44 -7.83
N GLU A 227 -5.24 -32.07 -7.64
CA GLU A 227 -5.48 -33.46 -8.06
C GLU A 227 -5.34 -33.62 -9.57
N GLU A 228 -5.95 -32.73 -10.34
CA GLU A 228 -5.87 -32.75 -11.81
C GLU A 228 -4.42 -32.61 -12.32
N THR A 229 -3.65 -31.71 -11.72
CA THR A 229 -2.31 -31.33 -12.23
C THR A 229 -1.20 -32.21 -11.66
N HIS A 230 -1.37 -32.70 -10.43
CA HIS A 230 -0.31 -33.35 -9.64
C HIS A 230 -0.70 -34.72 -9.07
N GLY A 231 -1.85 -35.27 -9.46
CA GLY A 231 -2.36 -36.56 -8.99
C GLY A 231 -1.30 -37.68 -8.98
N GLY A 232 -1.17 -38.37 -7.85
CA GLY A 232 -0.22 -39.45 -7.60
C GLY A 232 1.21 -39.00 -7.29
N SER A 233 1.51 -37.70 -7.34
CA SER A 233 2.87 -37.18 -7.08
C SER A 233 3.10 -36.81 -5.62
N ARG A 234 4.37 -36.55 -5.25
CA ARG A 234 4.70 -35.99 -3.93
C ARG A 234 4.10 -34.58 -3.73
N TYR A 235 3.95 -33.80 -4.79
CA TYR A 235 3.47 -32.42 -4.75
C TYR A 235 1.99 -32.34 -4.41
N GLU A 236 1.18 -33.29 -4.87
CA GLU A 236 -0.21 -33.41 -4.45
C GLU A 236 -0.30 -33.53 -2.92
N LYS A 237 0.55 -34.38 -2.32
CA LYS A 237 0.58 -34.58 -0.87
C LYS A 237 1.00 -33.30 -0.14
N GLU A 238 2.04 -32.62 -0.60
CA GLU A 238 2.49 -31.35 -0.03
C GLU A 238 1.38 -30.29 -0.03
N TYR A 239 0.74 -30.08 -1.18
CA TYR A 239 -0.34 -29.08 -1.29
C TYR A 239 -1.57 -29.45 -0.48
N LYS A 240 -1.99 -30.72 -0.46
CA LYS A 240 -3.12 -31.17 0.35
C LYS A 240 -2.84 -31.04 1.85
N LEU A 241 -1.63 -31.37 2.31
CA LEU A 241 -1.23 -31.14 3.71
C LEU A 241 -1.25 -29.66 4.07
N ALA A 242 -0.77 -28.79 3.18
CA ALA A 242 -0.85 -27.34 3.38
C ALA A 242 -2.30 -26.83 3.43
N ALA A 243 -3.18 -27.35 2.56
CA ALA A 243 -4.60 -27.02 2.54
C ALA A 243 -5.33 -27.48 3.82
N GLU A 244 -5.03 -28.67 4.33
CA GLU A 244 -5.58 -29.16 5.60
C GLU A 244 -5.08 -28.33 6.79
N LEU A 245 -3.79 -28.00 6.82
CA LEU A 245 -3.23 -27.13 7.85
C LEU A 245 -3.87 -25.73 7.81
N ALA A 246 -4.11 -25.19 6.62
CA ALA A 246 -4.80 -23.90 6.45
C ALA A 246 -6.19 -23.89 7.09
N LYS A 247 -6.97 -24.98 6.95
CA LYS A 247 -8.30 -25.11 7.60
C LYS A 247 -8.23 -25.03 9.12
N VAL A 248 -7.15 -25.55 9.72
CA VAL A 248 -6.93 -25.53 11.18
C VAL A 248 -6.38 -24.19 11.64
N CYS A 249 -5.50 -23.58 10.85
CA CYS A 249 -4.85 -22.32 11.19
C CYS A 249 -5.79 -21.12 11.04
N ILE A 250 -6.57 -21.07 9.97
CA ILE A 250 -7.38 -19.90 9.63
C ILE A 250 -8.69 -19.94 10.40
N ARG A 251 -8.88 -18.95 11.29
CA ARG A 251 -10.12 -18.79 12.05
C ARG A 251 -11.20 -18.14 11.17
N LEU A 252 -12.32 -18.83 11.00
CA LEU A 252 -13.44 -18.37 10.17
C LEU A 252 -14.58 -17.75 11.00
N GLU A 253 -14.62 -17.99 12.31
CA GLU A 253 -15.65 -17.45 13.21
C GLU A 253 -15.03 -16.47 14.22
N GLY A 254 -15.79 -15.43 14.59
CA GLY A 254 -15.43 -14.49 15.62
C GLY A 254 -15.49 -15.16 16.99
N GLU A 255 -14.33 -15.53 17.54
CA GLU A 255 -14.21 -15.71 18.99
C GLU A 255 -14.42 -14.34 19.63
N SER A 256 -15.67 -14.06 20.00
CA SER A 256 -15.98 -13.10 21.05
C SER A 256 -15.18 -13.52 22.28
N ARG A 257 -14.25 -12.68 22.69
CA ARG A 257 -13.64 -12.72 24.01
C ARG A 257 -13.87 -11.38 24.68
#